data_AF-A0A1E3ZZ21-F1
#
_entry.id   AF-A0A1E3ZZ21-F1
#
_cell.length_a   1.000
_cell.length_b   1.000
_cell.length_c   1.000
_cell.angle_alpha   90.00
_cell.angle_beta   90.00
_cell.angle_gamma   90.00
#
_symmetry.space_group_name_H-M   'P 1'
#
loop_
_entity.id
_entity.type
_entity.pdbx_description
1 polymer ?
#
loop_
_entity_poly.entity_id
_entity_poly.type
_entity_poly.pdbx_seq_one_letter_code
_entity_poly.pdbx_strand_id
1 'polypeptide(L)'
;MKLKFILALSIGTFLLSCQPKQANNAEIHETASAIPDWQPSRWSEVPENPLIDPAGYGLPELVIGDPQILTPGEHDDQWHAFYHGFSHDSLGWHTWFFHSVSDDGLKWKEIFREEGEVGIQYIFSDGDRWIQYYAATTAATGDAELKKKYGVVIRARTTTDFVNWSEPVNLVMPDLPKEREGSSVEARNPCVIQLPDGRYRMYYSAGMVYLDDAGYGEPKYIFCAEADNPLALSPKEKSRSWRPMRASLTAITGAAGSRYSATRTAISPFITLFI
;
A
#
# COMPACT_ATOMS: atom_id res chain seq x y z
N MET A 1 64.47 -27.52 38.14
CA MET A 1 64.84 -26.10 38.11
C MET A 1 63.72 -25.31 38.78
N LYS A 2 64.05 -24.55 39.83
CA LYS A 2 63.12 -23.80 40.68
C LYS A 2 62.69 -22.50 39.99
N LEU A 3 61.42 -22.10 40.08
CA LEU A 3 61.04 -20.79 40.63
C LEU A 3 59.52 -20.69 40.90
N LYS A 4 59.20 -20.09 42.06
CA LYS A 4 57.88 -19.69 42.57
C LYS A 4 57.62 -18.22 42.22
N PHE A 5 56.34 -17.80 42.18
CA PHE A 5 55.71 -16.54 42.69
C PHE A 5 54.30 -16.48 42.04
N ILE A 6 53.12 -16.51 42.69
CA ILE A 6 52.48 -15.81 43.84
C ILE A 6 51.96 -14.38 43.54
N LEU A 7 50.61 -14.25 43.62
CA LEU A 7 49.72 -13.08 43.92
C LEU A 7 49.66 -11.92 42.89
N ALA A 8 48.57 -11.15 42.72
CA ALA A 8 47.33 -10.95 43.48
C ALA A 8 46.19 -10.34 42.59
N LEU A 9 44.97 -10.40 43.15
CA LEU A 9 43.72 -9.73 42.77
C LEU A 9 43.81 -8.30 42.19
N SER A 10 42.90 -7.99 41.26
CA SER A 10 41.98 -6.86 41.48
C SER A 10 40.63 -7.10 40.78
N ILE A 11 39.58 -6.97 41.59
CA ILE A 11 38.16 -6.92 41.26
C ILE A 11 37.90 -5.74 40.31
N GLY A 12 37.17 -5.99 39.23
CA GLY A 12 36.75 -4.98 38.27
C GLY A 12 35.43 -5.38 37.65
N THR A 13 34.37 -5.33 38.45
CA THR A 13 32.97 -5.46 38.05
C THR A 13 32.63 -4.38 37.02
N PHE A 14 32.66 -4.67 35.72
CA PHE A 14 32.00 -3.82 34.72
C PHE A 14 30.51 -4.19 34.68
N LEU A 15 29.77 -3.67 35.66
CA LEU A 15 28.36 -3.39 35.46
C LEU A 15 28.29 -2.27 34.42
N LEU A 16 28.11 -2.62 33.15
CA LEU A 16 27.57 -1.70 32.18
C LEU A 16 26.12 -1.42 32.60
N SER A 17 25.96 -0.39 33.42
CA SER A 17 24.65 0.20 33.65
C SER A 17 24.20 0.78 32.32
N CYS A 18 23.26 0.12 31.64
CA CYS A 18 22.35 0.78 30.73
C CYS A 18 21.50 1.74 31.57
N GLN A 19 22.06 2.91 31.88
CA GLN A 19 21.27 4.07 32.27
C GLN A 19 20.46 4.46 31.02
N PRO A 20 19.13 4.56 31.09
CA PRO A 20 18.38 5.18 30.01
C PRO A 20 18.95 6.59 29.85
N LYS A 21 19.44 6.90 28.64
CA LYS A 21 19.77 8.28 28.27
C LYS A 21 18.55 9.12 28.65
N GLN A 22 18.73 10.07 29.57
CA GLN A 22 17.77 11.14 29.78
C GLN A 22 17.45 11.69 28.41
N ALA A 23 16.19 11.52 28.00
CA ALA A 23 15.65 12.23 26.87
C ALA A 23 15.81 13.71 27.22
N ASN A 24 16.80 14.36 26.59
CA ASN A 24 16.80 15.80 26.51
C ASN A 24 15.41 16.16 25.97
N ASN A 25 14.70 17.01 26.72
CA ASN A 25 13.51 17.69 26.25
C ASN A 25 13.93 18.51 25.02
N ALA A 26 13.99 17.86 23.86
CA ALA A 26 13.94 18.54 22.60
C ALA A 26 12.62 19.27 22.60
N GLU A 27 12.69 20.60 22.57
CA GLU A 27 11.56 21.43 22.23
C GLU A 27 10.91 20.80 21.00
N ILE A 28 9.72 20.24 21.20
CA ILE A 28 8.86 19.83 20.10
C ILE A 28 8.50 21.16 19.44
N HIS A 29 9.31 21.57 18.47
CA HIS A 29 8.84 22.51 17.48
C HIS A 29 7.62 21.86 16.89
N GLU A 30 6.47 22.40 17.27
CA GLU A 30 5.19 22.17 16.63
C GLU A 30 5.32 22.75 15.21
N THR A 31 6.08 22.05 14.36
CA THR A 31 5.89 22.17 12.93
C THR A 31 4.49 21.61 12.73
N ALA A 32 3.50 22.50 12.79
CA ALA A 32 2.20 22.23 12.23
C ALA A 32 2.51 21.62 10.86
N SER A 33 2.31 20.30 10.76
CA SER A 33 2.40 19.60 9.49
C SER A 33 1.29 20.23 8.67
N ALA A 34 1.68 21.22 7.87
CA ALA A 34 0.78 21.92 7.01
C ALA A 34 0.32 20.87 6.03
N ILE A 35 -0.90 20.35 6.24
CA ILE A 35 -1.57 19.52 5.25
C ILE A 35 -1.44 20.31 3.95
N PRO A 36 -0.77 19.77 2.92
CA PRO A 36 -0.56 20.56 1.73
C PRO A 36 -1.93 20.92 1.13
N ASP A 37 -1.98 22.04 0.43
CA ASP A 37 -3.20 22.50 -0.20
C ASP A 37 -3.55 21.59 -1.38
N TRP A 38 -4.39 20.56 -1.17
CA TRP A 38 -4.73 19.55 -2.18
C TRP A 38 -5.96 19.93 -3.02
N GLN A 39 -6.31 21.21 -3.08
CA GLN A 39 -7.49 21.67 -3.80
C GLN A 39 -7.39 21.34 -5.29
N PRO A 40 -8.51 21.05 -5.99
CA PRO A 40 -8.51 20.71 -7.41
C PRO A 40 -7.78 21.72 -8.30
N SER A 41 -7.78 23.00 -7.92
CA SER A 41 -7.09 24.06 -8.65
C SER A 41 -5.56 23.95 -8.66
N ARG A 42 -4.98 23.07 -7.85
CA ARG A 42 -3.54 22.79 -7.82
C ARG A 42 -3.13 21.73 -8.83
N TRP A 43 -4.11 21.01 -9.37
CA TRP A 43 -3.89 19.89 -10.27
C TRP A 43 -4.27 20.28 -11.68
N SER A 44 -3.41 19.96 -12.63
CA SER A 44 -3.72 20.12 -14.06
C SER A 44 -3.49 18.81 -14.79
N GLU A 45 -4.42 18.45 -15.68
CA GLU A 45 -4.20 17.33 -16.58
C GLU A 45 -3.15 17.72 -17.62
N VAL A 46 -2.17 16.83 -17.80
CA VAL A 46 -1.16 16.97 -18.85
C VAL A 46 -1.69 16.44 -20.18
N PRO A 47 -1.39 17.08 -21.33
CA PRO A 47 -1.82 16.62 -22.66
C PRO A 47 -1.32 15.22 -23.04
N GLU A 48 -0.25 14.74 -22.40
CA GLU A 48 0.38 13.44 -22.62
C GLU A 48 -0.43 12.26 -22.07
N ASN A 49 -1.53 12.52 -21.35
CA ASN A 49 -2.36 11.45 -20.83
C ASN A 49 -2.96 10.57 -21.97
N PRO A 50 -2.98 9.23 -21.80
CA PRO A 50 -2.47 8.49 -20.65
C PRO A 50 -0.94 8.37 -20.62
N LEU A 51 -0.33 8.56 -19.45
CA LEU A 51 1.14 8.47 -19.28
C LEU A 51 1.67 7.03 -19.37
N ILE A 52 0.82 6.05 -19.07
CA ILE A 52 1.11 4.62 -19.21
C ILE A 52 -0.05 4.01 -20.00
N ASP A 53 0.24 3.54 -21.21
CA ASP A 53 -0.76 2.95 -22.11
C ASP A 53 -0.82 1.42 -21.94
N PRO A 54 -1.96 0.86 -21.46
CA PRO A 54 -2.15 -0.60 -21.34
C PRO A 54 -1.90 -1.35 -22.66
N ALA A 55 -2.22 -0.74 -23.81
CA ALA A 55 -2.05 -1.37 -25.12
C ALA A 55 -0.57 -1.63 -25.45
N GLY A 56 0.35 -0.86 -24.88
CA GLY A 56 1.79 -1.02 -25.06
C GLY A 56 2.34 -2.35 -24.51
N TYR A 57 1.59 -3.02 -23.63
CA TYR A 57 2.04 -4.25 -22.97
C TYR A 57 1.76 -5.53 -23.76
N GLY A 58 0.90 -5.49 -24.78
CA GLY A 58 0.49 -6.66 -25.56
C GLY A 58 -0.32 -7.69 -24.78
N LEU A 59 -0.91 -7.31 -23.64
CA LEU A 59 -1.76 -8.17 -22.82
C LEU A 59 -3.24 -7.93 -23.15
N PRO A 60 -4.03 -9.00 -23.39
CA PRO A 60 -5.44 -8.86 -23.76
C PRO A 60 -6.27 -8.31 -22.59
N GLU A 61 -7.14 -7.35 -22.90
CA GLU A 61 -8.06 -6.73 -21.92
C GLU A 61 -7.36 -6.21 -20.65
N LEU A 62 -6.10 -5.79 -20.78
CA LEU A 62 -5.33 -5.28 -19.65
C LEU A 62 -5.95 -4.00 -19.09
N VAL A 63 -6.22 -4.03 -17.79
CA VAL A 63 -6.55 -2.89 -16.95
C VAL A 63 -5.39 -2.67 -16.00
N ILE A 64 -4.89 -1.44 -15.89
CA ILE A 64 -3.87 -1.06 -14.91
C ILE A 64 -4.44 -0.02 -13.95
N GLY A 65 -4.00 -0.03 -12.70
CA GLY A 65 -4.51 0.89 -11.68
C GLY A 65 -3.67 0.98 -10.42
N ASP A 66 -4.11 1.86 -9.52
CA ASP A 66 -3.57 2.09 -8.18
C ASP A 66 -2.04 2.20 -8.11
N PRO A 67 -1.45 3.22 -8.78
CA PRO A 67 -0.01 3.43 -8.71
C PRO A 67 0.44 3.87 -7.31
N GLN A 68 1.63 3.41 -6.93
CA GLN A 68 2.46 3.98 -5.88
C GLN A 68 3.65 4.64 -6.56
N ILE A 69 3.80 5.95 -6.33
CA ILE A 69 4.85 6.76 -6.94
C ILE A 69 5.88 7.11 -5.87
N LEU A 70 7.15 6.85 -6.18
CA LEU A 70 8.29 7.37 -5.42
C LEU A 70 8.93 8.46 -6.27
N THR A 71 9.29 9.55 -5.61
CA THR A 71 9.94 10.72 -6.16
C THR A 71 11.47 10.57 -6.16
N PRO A 72 12.18 11.28 -7.06
CA PRO A 72 13.63 11.34 -7.02
C PRO A 72 14.16 11.78 -5.65
N GLY A 73 15.16 11.05 -5.15
CA GLY A 73 15.79 11.23 -3.85
C GLY A 73 15.24 10.33 -2.75
N GLU A 74 14.10 9.64 -2.97
CA GLU A 74 13.59 8.66 -2.00
C GLU A 74 14.35 7.33 -2.06
N HIS A 75 14.66 6.87 -3.27
CA HIS A 75 15.46 5.65 -3.49
C HIS A 75 16.73 5.94 -4.28
N ASP A 76 16.58 6.56 -5.45
CA ASP A 76 17.65 7.03 -6.31
C ASP A 76 17.23 8.33 -7.03
N ASP A 77 17.92 8.73 -8.09
CA ASP A 77 17.64 9.99 -8.82
C ASP A 77 16.45 9.89 -9.81
N GLN A 78 15.71 8.78 -9.84
CA GLN A 78 14.58 8.55 -10.74
C GLN A 78 13.23 8.58 -10.02
N TRP A 79 12.17 8.80 -10.80
CA TRP A 79 10.81 8.47 -10.39
C TRP A 79 10.59 6.97 -10.51
N HIS A 80 9.91 6.36 -9.53
CA HIS A 80 9.49 4.96 -9.61
C HIS A 80 7.96 4.87 -9.53
N ALA A 81 7.37 4.08 -10.41
CA ALA A 81 5.96 3.73 -10.37
C ALA A 81 5.80 2.23 -10.18
N PHE A 82 5.09 1.86 -9.12
CA PHE A 82 4.67 0.51 -8.82
C PHE A 82 3.16 0.43 -8.96
N TYR A 83 2.63 -0.38 -9.86
CA TYR A 83 1.19 -0.49 -10.07
C TYR A 83 0.80 -1.94 -10.34
N HIS A 84 -0.48 -2.22 -10.19
CA HIS A 84 -1.03 -3.52 -10.49
C HIS A 84 -1.82 -3.48 -11.79
N GLY A 85 -2.08 -4.65 -12.34
CA GLY A 85 -3.03 -4.79 -13.43
C GLY A 85 -3.73 -6.13 -13.45
N PHE A 86 -4.83 -6.19 -14.19
CA PHE A 86 -5.59 -7.40 -14.43
C PHE A 86 -5.72 -7.59 -15.93
N SER A 87 -5.49 -8.81 -16.40
CA SER A 87 -5.79 -9.18 -17.79
C SER A 87 -6.64 -10.44 -17.81
N HIS A 88 -7.33 -10.66 -18.92
CA HIS A 88 -8.17 -11.83 -19.12
C HIS A 88 -7.90 -12.47 -20.47
N ASP A 89 -7.72 -13.79 -20.46
CA ASP A 89 -7.62 -14.59 -21.69
C ASP A 89 -8.33 -15.95 -21.54
N SER A 90 -8.11 -16.85 -22.50
CA SER A 90 -8.72 -18.19 -22.51
C SER A 90 -8.37 -19.08 -21.31
N LEU A 91 -7.30 -18.78 -20.59
CA LEU A 91 -6.83 -19.50 -19.39
C LEU A 91 -7.41 -18.91 -18.10
N GLY A 92 -7.93 -17.68 -18.14
CA GLY A 92 -8.66 -17.07 -17.04
C GLY A 92 -8.20 -15.65 -16.72
N TRP A 93 -8.32 -15.30 -15.45
CA TRP A 93 -7.89 -14.00 -14.92
C TRP A 93 -6.44 -14.07 -14.47
N HIS A 94 -5.68 -13.04 -14.83
CA HIS A 94 -4.28 -12.87 -14.46
C HIS A 94 -4.14 -11.58 -13.66
N THR A 95 -3.30 -11.62 -12.64
CA THR A 95 -2.91 -10.45 -11.86
C THR A 95 -1.45 -10.15 -12.11
N TRP A 96 -1.15 -8.88 -12.35
CA TRP A 96 0.16 -8.39 -12.74
C TRP A 96 0.65 -7.34 -11.76
N PHE A 97 1.94 -7.38 -11.46
CA PHE A 97 2.66 -6.33 -10.77
C PHE A 97 3.71 -5.74 -11.71
N PHE A 98 3.72 -4.41 -11.81
CA PHE A 98 4.61 -3.67 -12.69
C PHE A 98 5.51 -2.75 -11.88
N HIS A 99 6.74 -2.58 -12.36
CA HIS A 99 7.65 -1.52 -11.96
C HIS A 99 8.15 -0.78 -13.19
N SER A 100 7.89 0.53 -13.23
CA SER A 100 8.41 1.45 -14.23
C SER A 100 9.21 2.57 -13.58
N VAL A 101 10.15 3.14 -14.34
CA VAL A 101 10.91 4.33 -13.94
C VAL A 101 10.73 5.47 -14.93
N SER A 102 10.96 6.69 -14.47
CA SER A 102 10.95 7.89 -15.30
C SER A 102 11.98 8.91 -14.82
N ASP A 103 12.59 9.63 -15.75
CA ASP A 103 13.48 10.77 -15.43
C ASP A 103 12.68 12.06 -15.19
N ASP A 104 11.46 12.16 -15.73
CA ASP A 104 10.66 13.39 -15.76
C ASP A 104 9.24 13.24 -15.17
N GLY A 105 8.84 12.03 -14.76
CA GLY A 105 7.50 11.72 -14.26
C GLY A 105 6.42 11.64 -15.34
N LEU A 106 6.77 11.87 -16.62
CA LEU A 106 5.85 11.88 -17.75
C LEU A 106 6.09 10.69 -18.68
N LYS A 107 7.35 10.35 -18.93
CA LYS A 107 7.74 9.24 -19.83
C LYS A 107 8.23 8.07 -19.00
N TRP A 108 7.45 7.00 -19.04
CA TRP A 108 7.71 5.82 -18.22
C TRP A 108 8.33 4.70 -19.04
N LYS A 109 9.34 4.05 -18.46
CA LYS A 109 9.99 2.85 -18.99
C LYS A 109 9.78 1.70 -18.02
N GLU A 110 9.19 0.61 -18.51
CA GLU A 110 9.09 -0.63 -17.73
C GLU A 110 10.49 -1.18 -17.42
N ILE A 111 10.72 -1.48 -16.14
CA ILE A 111 11.89 -2.22 -15.66
C ILE A 111 11.57 -3.70 -15.62
N PHE A 112 10.44 -4.06 -15.00
CA PHE A 112 9.94 -5.42 -15.00
C PHE A 112 8.42 -5.45 -14.81
N ARG A 113 7.86 -6.63 -15.10
CA ARG A 113 6.53 -7.04 -14.69
C ARG A 113 6.55 -8.51 -14.29
N GLU A 114 5.73 -8.88 -13.33
CA GLU A 114 5.51 -10.28 -12.93
C GLU A 114 4.02 -10.60 -12.90
N GLU A 115 3.67 -11.81 -13.35
CA GLU A 115 2.36 -12.40 -13.07
C GLU A 115 2.40 -13.05 -11.69
N GLY A 116 1.36 -12.89 -10.88
CA GLY A 116 1.33 -13.56 -9.59
C GLY A 116 0.23 -13.05 -8.67
N GLU A 117 0.51 -13.08 -7.38
CA GLU A 117 -0.48 -12.77 -6.34
C GLU A 117 -0.65 -11.27 -6.06
N VAL A 118 0.27 -10.41 -6.51
CA VAL A 118 0.37 -9.01 -6.08
C VAL A 118 -0.69 -8.15 -6.79
N GLY A 119 -1.73 -7.78 -6.06
CA GLY A 119 -2.73 -6.78 -6.48
C GLY A 119 -2.43 -5.37 -5.95
N ILE A 120 -3.49 -4.65 -5.56
CA ILE A 120 -3.42 -3.29 -4.97
C ILE A 120 -2.38 -3.26 -3.85
N GLN A 121 -1.49 -2.26 -3.90
CA GLN A 121 -0.28 -2.23 -3.09
C GLN A 121 0.01 -0.88 -2.44
N TYR A 122 0.89 -0.92 -1.46
CA TYR A 122 1.44 0.23 -0.76
C TYR A 122 2.92 -0.01 -0.46
N ILE A 123 3.77 0.92 -0.89
CA ILE A 123 5.22 0.87 -0.67
C ILE A 123 5.57 1.79 0.50
N PHE A 124 6.27 1.25 1.50
CA PHE A 124 6.63 1.96 2.72
C PHE A 124 8.14 1.92 2.93
N SER A 125 8.75 3.08 3.19
CA SER A 125 10.15 3.20 3.58
C SER A 125 10.31 2.92 5.07
N ASP A 126 11.15 1.95 5.42
CA ASP A 126 11.40 1.53 6.80
C ASP A 126 12.91 1.48 7.06
N GLY A 127 13.52 2.65 7.22
CA GLY A 127 14.96 2.79 7.44
C GLY A 127 15.75 2.53 6.16
N ASP A 128 16.54 1.46 6.15
CA ASP A 128 17.40 1.05 5.02
C ASP A 128 16.72 0.07 4.04
N ARG A 129 15.44 -0.24 4.27
CA ARG A 129 14.66 -1.16 3.44
C ARG A 129 13.32 -0.57 3.06
N TRP A 130 12.74 -1.17 2.03
CA TRP A 130 11.38 -0.95 1.58
C TRP A 130 10.50 -2.14 1.89
N ILE A 131 9.23 -1.88 2.20
CA ILE A 131 8.21 -2.89 2.45
C ILE A 131 7.07 -2.69 1.45
N GLN A 132 6.79 -3.71 0.65
CA GLN A 132 5.59 -3.75 -0.19
C GLN A 132 4.51 -4.49 0.59
N TYR A 133 3.47 -3.76 0.98
CA TYR A 133 2.21 -4.32 1.46
C TYR A 133 1.26 -4.46 0.29
N TYR A 134 0.61 -5.61 0.13
CA TYR A 134 -0.26 -5.82 -1.02
C TYR A 134 -1.44 -6.74 -0.72
N ALA A 135 -2.53 -6.50 -1.45
CA ALA A 135 -3.67 -7.40 -1.54
C ALA A 135 -3.28 -8.61 -2.37
N ALA A 136 -3.20 -9.78 -1.74
CA ALA A 136 -2.79 -11.04 -2.35
C ALA A 136 -4.00 -11.90 -2.70
N THR A 137 -4.21 -12.19 -3.99
CA THR A 137 -5.23 -13.15 -4.42
C THR A 137 -4.82 -14.55 -3.98
N THR A 138 -5.60 -15.17 -3.09
CA THR A 138 -5.23 -16.45 -2.46
C THR A 138 -5.15 -17.63 -3.45
N ALA A 139 -5.79 -17.50 -4.62
CA ALA A 139 -5.66 -18.48 -5.69
C ALA A 139 -4.24 -18.54 -6.30
N ALA A 140 -3.48 -17.45 -6.22
CA ALA A 140 -2.13 -17.31 -6.78
C ALA A 140 -1.02 -17.52 -5.74
N THR A 141 -1.34 -17.69 -4.45
CA THR A 141 -0.34 -17.84 -3.38
C THR A 141 0.29 -19.24 -3.32
N GLY A 142 -0.35 -20.24 -3.95
CA GLY A 142 0.01 -21.66 -3.79
C GLY A 142 -0.41 -22.28 -2.45
N ASP A 143 -1.01 -21.52 -1.53
CA ASP A 143 -1.47 -21.99 -0.22
C ASP A 143 -2.94 -22.44 -0.28
N ALA A 144 -3.15 -23.75 -0.24
CA ALA A 144 -4.48 -24.36 -0.34
C ALA A 144 -5.40 -24.02 0.85
N GLU A 145 -4.85 -23.83 2.05
CA GLU A 145 -5.65 -23.50 3.24
C GLU A 145 -6.09 -22.03 3.21
N LEU A 146 -5.21 -21.13 2.76
CA LEU A 146 -5.58 -19.74 2.50
C LEU A 146 -6.68 -19.65 1.44
N LYS A 147 -6.50 -20.31 0.30
CA LYS A 147 -7.46 -20.34 -0.80
C LYS A 147 -8.84 -20.82 -0.37
N LYS A 148 -8.90 -21.81 0.53
CA LYS A 148 -10.15 -22.35 1.04
C LYS A 148 -10.91 -21.37 1.94
N LYS A 149 -10.20 -20.51 2.68
CA LYS A 149 -10.79 -19.68 3.74
C LYS A 149 -11.04 -18.23 3.31
N TYR A 150 -10.30 -17.73 2.32
CA TYR A 150 -10.28 -16.32 1.92
C TYR A 150 -10.13 -16.17 0.40
N GLY A 151 -10.68 -15.09 -0.16
CA GLY A 151 -10.42 -14.68 -1.54
C GLY A 151 -9.17 -13.81 -1.67
N VAL A 152 -9.01 -12.86 -0.76
CA VAL A 152 -7.88 -11.92 -0.73
C VAL A 152 -7.42 -11.68 0.70
N VAL A 153 -6.10 -11.63 0.90
CA VAL A 153 -5.46 -11.39 2.20
C VAL A 153 -4.40 -10.30 2.02
N ILE A 154 -3.96 -9.63 3.08
CA ILE A 154 -2.85 -8.68 2.97
C ILE A 154 -1.56 -9.39 3.33
N ARG A 155 -0.60 -9.38 2.41
CA ARG A 155 0.76 -9.89 2.59
C ARG A 155 1.76 -8.74 2.52
N ALA A 156 2.99 -9.03 2.93
CA ALA A 156 4.10 -8.14 2.66
C ALA A 156 5.37 -8.88 2.29
N ARG A 157 6.21 -8.21 1.51
CA ARG A 157 7.59 -8.60 1.24
C ARG A 157 8.50 -7.36 1.29
N THR A 158 9.79 -7.59 1.44
CA THR A 158 10.78 -6.53 1.64
C THR A 158 11.81 -6.52 0.52
N THR A 159 12.43 -5.37 0.30
CA THR A 159 13.52 -5.18 -0.64
C THR A 159 14.45 -4.05 -0.19
N THR A 160 15.64 -4.00 -0.77
CA THR A 160 16.59 -2.87 -0.61
C THR A 160 16.95 -2.22 -1.95
N ASP A 161 16.57 -2.84 -3.07
CA ASP A 161 17.00 -2.48 -4.42
C ASP A 161 15.87 -2.54 -5.47
N PHE A 162 14.64 -2.88 -5.06
CA PHE A 162 13.47 -3.14 -5.92
C PHE A 162 13.64 -4.24 -6.97
N VAL A 163 14.75 -4.97 -6.94
CA VAL A 163 15.05 -6.09 -7.85
C VAL A 163 14.89 -7.40 -7.09
N ASN A 164 15.46 -7.47 -5.89
CA ASN A 164 15.46 -8.66 -5.05
C ASN A 164 14.43 -8.47 -3.95
N TRP A 165 13.43 -9.36 -3.94
CA TRP A 165 12.34 -9.36 -2.98
C TRP A 165 12.45 -10.56 -2.04
N SER A 166 12.16 -10.34 -0.77
CA SER A 166 12.09 -11.42 0.21
C SER A 166 10.88 -12.34 -0.03
N GLU A 167 10.91 -13.52 0.58
CA GLU A 167 9.70 -14.35 0.70
C GLU A 167 8.56 -13.57 1.37
N PRO A 168 7.31 -13.72 0.90
CA PRO A 168 6.18 -12.96 1.42
C PRO A 168 5.60 -13.53 2.71
N VAL A 169 5.29 -12.65 3.66
CA VAL A 169 4.63 -12.96 4.93
C VAL A 169 3.16 -12.58 4.92
N ASN A 170 2.31 -13.38 5.57
CA ASN A 170 0.88 -13.06 5.76
C ASN A 170 0.73 -12.08 6.93
N LEU A 171 -0.01 -11.00 6.73
CA LEU A 171 -0.20 -9.96 7.74
C LEU A 171 -1.64 -9.84 8.21
N VAL A 172 -2.60 -9.64 7.29
CA VAL A 172 -4.00 -9.45 7.65
C VAL A 172 -4.85 -10.54 7.03
N MET A 173 -5.53 -11.26 7.92
CA MET A 173 -6.53 -12.26 7.60
C MET A 173 -7.91 -11.68 7.97
N PRO A 174 -8.89 -11.63 7.05
CA PRO A 174 -10.23 -11.10 7.34
C PRO A 174 -11.04 -12.10 8.19
N ASP A 175 -10.75 -12.14 9.48
CA ASP A 175 -11.33 -13.08 10.46
C ASP A 175 -12.39 -12.45 11.36
N LEU A 176 -12.51 -11.13 11.40
CA LEU A 176 -13.56 -10.46 12.15
C LEU A 176 -14.91 -10.58 11.43
N PRO A 177 -16.05 -10.65 12.15
CA PRO A 177 -17.37 -10.81 11.53
C PRO A 177 -17.68 -9.79 10.44
N LYS A 178 -17.30 -8.51 10.63
CA LYS A 178 -17.52 -7.44 9.65
C LYS A 178 -16.60 -7.52 8.43
N GLU A 179 -15.40 -8.06 8.58
CA GLU A 179 -14.47 -8.28 7.45
C GLU A 179 -14.99 -9.37 6.52
N ARG A 180 -15.85 -10.25 7.03
CA ARG A 180 -16.46 -11.38 6.33
C ARG A 180 -17.84 -11.09 5.76
N GLU A 181 -18.37 -9.87 5.92
CA GLU A 181 -19.64 -9.49 5.31
C GLU A 181 -19.52 -9.40 3.78
N GLY A 182 -20.55 -9.82 3.04
CA GLY A 182 -20.58 -9.77 1.58
C GLY A 182 -20.39 -11.14 0.92
N SER A 183 -20.26 -11.16 -0.40
CA SER A 183 -20.14 -12.41 -1.16
C SER A 183 -18.72 -12.96 -1.25
N SER A 184 -17.70 -12.13 -0.95
CA SER A 184 -16.30 -12.53 -0.91
C SER A 184 -15.66 -12.12 0.43
N VAL A 185 -14.73 -12.94 0.91
CA VAL A 185 -14.03 -12.73 2.18
C VAL A 185 -12.63 -12.21 1.91
N GLU A 186 -12.42 -10.92 2.15
CA GLU A 186 -11.29 -10.18 1.59
C GLU A 186 -10.79 -9.07 2.50
N ALA A 187 -9.47 -8.88 2.52
CA ALA A 187 -8.80 -7.68 3.04
C ALA A 187 -7.93 -7.06 1.93
N ARG A 188 -8.09 -5.76 1.67
CA ARG A 188 -7.48 -5.04 0.53
C ARG A 188 -7.02 -3.63 0.93
N ASN A 189 -6.40 -2.92 -0.02
CA ASN A 189 -6.01 -1.51 0.08
C ASN A 189 -5.20 -1.18 1.35
N PRO A 190 -4.08 -1.87 1.59
CA PRO A 190 -3.22 -1.55 2.73
C PRO A 190 -2.68 -0.12 2.62
N CYS A 191 -2.56 0.57 3.75
CA CYS A 191 -1.85 1.83 3.87
C CYS A 191 -1.23 1.91 5.26
N VAL A 192 0.09 2.01 5.34
CA VAL A 192 0.84 1.88 6.60
C VAL A 192 1.49 3.21 6.96
N ILE A 193 1.38 3.59 8.22
CA ILE A 193 2.09 4.73 8.80
C ILE A 193 2.88 4.28 10.03
N GLN A 194 4.02 4.94 10.27
CA GLN A 194 4.68 4.88 11.56
C GLN A 194 4.05 5.92 12.50
N LEU A 195 3.78 5.51 13.73
CA LEU A 195 3.22 6.35 14.79
C LEU A 195 4.35 7.04 15.58
N PRO A 196 4.08 8.17 16.24
CA PRO A 196 5.09 8.89 17.03
C PRO A 196 5.74 8.08 18.16
N ASP A 197 5.08 7.02 18.63
CA ASP A 197 5.59 6.10 19.65
C ASP A 197 6.41 4.93 19.08
N GLY A 198 6.73 4.97 17.78
CA GLY A 198 7.53 3.97 17.08
C GLY A 198 6.73 2.75 16.60
N ARG A 199 5.44 2.64 16.95
CA ARG A 199 4.58 1.56 16.46
C ARG A 199 4.15 1.82 15.02
N TYR A 200 3.61 0.79 14.39
CA TYR A 200 3.08 0.85 13.02
C TYR A 200 1.57 0.71 13.08
N ARG A 201 0.88 1.45 12.20
CA ARG A 201 -0.56 1.29 11.98
C ARG A 201 -0.83 1.08 10.51
N MET A 202 -1.51 -0.01 10.18
CA MET A 202 -2.08 -0.24 8.86
C MET A 202 -3.56 0.11 8.88
N TYR A 203 -3.99 0.95 7.96
CA TYR A 203 -5.38 1.04 7.52
C TYR A 203 -5.58 0.07 6.36
N TYR A 204 -6.72 -0.60 6.34
CA TYR A 204 -7.09 -1.50 5.25
C TYR A 204 -8.61 -1.54 5.12
N SER A 205 -9.08 -2.03 3.99
CA SER A 205 -10.49 -2.19 3.73
C SER A 205 -10.89 -3.66 3.69
N ALA A 206 -12.05 -4.00 4.23
CA ALA A 206 -12.57 -5.36 4.24
C ALA A 206 -14.11 -5.39 4.37
N GLY A 207 -14.69 -6.58 4.21
CA GLY A 207 -16.11 -6.74 3.92
C GLY A 207 -16.43 -6.22 2.52
N MET A 208 -17.50 -6.69 1.91
CA MET A 208 -17.83 -6.40 0.52
C MET A 208 -19.28 -5.92 0.38
N VAL A 209 -19.45 -4.90 -0.46
CA VAL A 209 -20.75 -4.45 -0.96
C VAL A 209 -20.69 -4.46 -2.48
N TYR A 210 -21.72 -4.98 -3.13
CA TYR A 210 -21.84 -4.94 -4.58
C TYR A 210 -22.45 -3.61 -5.01
N LEU A 211 -21.81 -2.91 -5.92
CA LEU A 211 -22.31 -1.67 -6.50
C LEU A 211 -22.97 -1.99 -7.85
N ASP A 212 -24.31 -1.99 -7.87
CA ASP A 212 -25.10 -2.38 -9.05
C ASP A 212 -24.83 -1.50 -10.28
N ASP A 213 -24.52 -0.22 -10.05
CA ASP A 213 -24.22 0.78 -11.08
C ASP A 213 -22.80 0.62 -11.66
N ALA A 214 -21.85 0.19 -10.83
CA ALA A 214 -20.48 -0.07 -11.24
C ALA A 214 -20.28 -1.48 -11.82
N GLY A 215 -21.13 -2.43 -11.42
CA GLY A 215 -21.07 -3.83 -11.86
C GLY A 215 -19.97 -4.65 -11.19
N TYR A 216 -19.42 -4.18 -10.06
CA TYR A 216 -18.38 -4.90 -9.32
C TYR A 216 -18.48 -4.67 -7.81
N GLY A 217 -17.75 -5.49 -7.04
CA GLY A 217 -17.71 -5.44 -5.59
C GLY A 217 -16.68 -4.45 -5.07
N GLU A 218 -17.06 -3.62 -4.11
CA GLU A 218 -16.18 -2.70 -3.41
C GLU A 218 -16.07 -3.06 -1.92
N PRO A 219 -14.93 -2.76 -1.27
CA PRO A 219 -14.81 -2.91 0.16
C PRO A 219 -15.80 -2.03 0.93
N LYS A 220 -16.47 -2.61 1.93
CA LYS A 220 -17.55 -1.94 2.67
C LYS A 220 -17.06 -1.12 3.87
N TYR A 221 -15.98 -1.56 4.52
CA TYR A 221 -15.50 -0.96 5.76
C TYR A 221 -14.00 -0.69 5.71
N ILE A 222 -13.57 0.31 6.48
CA ILE A 222 -12.16 0.57 6.78
C ILE A 222 -11.88 0.09 8.21
N PHE A 223 -10.80 -0.67 8.36
CA PHE A 223 -10.28 -1.21 9.60
C PHE A 223 -8.88 -0.65 9.89
N CYS A 224 -8.37 -0.95 11.08
CA CYS A 224 -6.97 -0.73 11.38
C CYS A 224 -6.34 -1.88 12.18
N ALA A 225 -5.07 -2.13 11.88
CA ALA A 225 -4.18 -3.06 12.58
C ALA A 225 -2.99 -2.27 13.12
N GLU A 226 -2.47 -2.67 14.29
CA GLU A 226 -1.27 -2.04 14.86
C GLU A 226 -0.28 -3.10 15.33
N ALA A 227 1.00 -2.79 15.25
CA ALA A 227 2.06 -3.63 15.79
C ALA A 227 3.31 -2.81 16.14
N ASP A 228 4.18 -3.41 16.94
CA ASP A 228 5.49 -2.85 17.27
C ASP A 228 6.53 -3.14 16.17
N ASN A 229 6.19 -3.98 15.20
CA ASN A 229 7.02 -4.37 14.07
C ASN A 229 6.20 -4.29 12.76
N PRO A 230 6.76 -3.75 11.67
CA PRO A 230 6.03 -3.51 10.43
C PRO A 230 5.58 -4.78 9.69
N LEU A 231 6.15 -5.94 10.03
CA LEU A 231 5.83 -7.26 9.48
C LEU A 231 5.08 -8.17 10.48
N ALA A 232 4.66 -7.64 11.64
CA ALA A 232 3.92 -8.38 12.66
C ALA A 232 2.54 -7.76 12.93
N LEU A 233 1.94 -7.13 11.92
CA LEU A 233 0.64 -6.46 12.04
C LEU A 233 -0.46 -7.44 12.45
N SER A 234 -1.21 -7.07 13.50
CA SER A 234 -2.36 -7.84 13.98
C SER A 234 -3.61 -6.96 13.98
N PRO A 235 -4.78 -7.46 13.54
CA PRO A 235 -6.02 -6.69 13.59
C PRO A 235 -6.33 -6.27 15.03
N LYS A 236 -6.52 -4.97 15.27
CA LYS A 236 -7.09 -4.49 16.54
C LYS A 236 -8.56 -4.24 16.35
N GLU A 237 -9.37 -4.99 17.09
CA GLU A 237 -10.81 -4.74 17.18
C GLU A 237 -11.05 -3.36 17.81
N LYS A 238 -11.46 -2.41 16.97
CA LYS A 238 -12.36 -1.30 17.28
C LYS A 238 -12.80 -0.72 15.94
N SER A 239 -13.86 -1.27 15.38
CA SER A 239 -14.62 -0.51 14.38
C SER A 239 -15.04 0.78 15.07
N ARG A 240 -14.35 1.89 14.83
CA ARG A 240 -15.03 3.19 14.91
C ARG A 240 -16.09 3.05 13.82
N SER A 241 -17.33 2.85 14.24
CA SER A 241 -18.46 3.11 13.37
C SER A 241 -18.27 4.54 12.92
N TRP A 242 -17.73 4.70 11.71
CA TRP A 242 -17.86 5.95 11.01
C TRP A 242 -19.36 6.17 10.92
N ARG A 243 -19.86 7.11 11.72
CA ARG A 243 -21.14 7.73 11.39
C ARG A 243 -20.93 8.26 9.97
N PRO A 244 -21.83 7.97 9.02
CA PRO A 244 -21.74 8.62 7.73
C PRO A 244 -21.64 10.12 8.03
N MET A 245 -20.55 10.76 7.59
CA MET A 245 -20.67 12.18 7.31
C MET A 245 -21.87 12.24 6.37
N ARG A 246 -22.97 12.84 6.84
CA ARG A 246 -24.03 13.25 5.92
C ARG A 246 -23.27 13.97 4.82
N ALA A 247 -23.32 13.44 3.61
CA ALA A 247 -23.11 14.25 2.44
C ALA A 247 -24.11 15.41 2.61
N SER A 248 -23.61 16.56 3.02
CA SER A 248 -24.31 17.80 2.78
C SER A 248 -24.30 17.91 1.28
N LEU A 249 -25.39 17.45 0.65
CA LEU A 249 -25.80 17.92 -0.66
C LEU A 249 -26.07 19.42 -0.50
N THR A 250 -25.00 20.21 -0.44
CA THR A 250 -25.05 21.58 -0.86
C THR A 250 -24.99 21.50 -2.38
N ALA A 251 -26.15 21.50 -3.00
CA ALA A 251 -26.26 21.67 -4.44
C ALA A 251 -25.46 22.93 -4.82
N ILE A 252 -24.34 22.75 -5.52
CA ILE A 252 -23.75 23.81 -6.30
C ILE A 252 -24.68 23.95 -7.51
N THR A 253 -25.73 24.76 -7.37
CA THR A 253 -26.48 25.26 -8.52
C THR A 253 -25.61 26.29 -9.23
N GLY A 254 -24.66 25.79 -10.03
CA GLY A 254 -23.97 26.56 -11.06
C GLY A 254 -24.63 26.25 -12.40
N ALA A 255 -25.44 27.18 -12.88
CA ALA A 255 -26.06 27.10 -14.18
C ALA A 255 -25.00 27.08 -15.29
N ALA A 256 -24.95 26.00 -16.07
CA ALA A 256 -24.48 26.01 -17.45
C ALA A 256 -25.09 24.81 -18.17
N GLY A 257 -26.07 25.08 -19.03
CA GLY A 257 -26.69 24.06 -19.85
C GLY A 257 -25.72 23.57 -20.93
N SER A 258 -25.63 22.26 -21.10
CA SER A 258 -25.54 21.66 -22.43
C SER A 258 -26.10 20.24 -22.36
N ARG A 259 -26.91 19.88 -23.35
CA ARG A 259 -27.50 18.55 -23.49
C ARG A 259 -26.41 17.61 -23.99
N TYR A 260 -26.11 16.55 -23.23
CA TYR A 260 -25.47 15.37 -23.78
C TYR A 260 -26.37 14.15 -23.56
N SER A 261 -26.74 13.55 -24.69
CA SER A 261 -27.47 12.29 -24.80
C SER A 261 -26.56 11.16 -24.32
N ALA A 262 -27.05 10.37 -23.37
CA ALA A 262 -26.37 9.18 -22.90
C ALA A 262 -26.39 8.11 -24.00
N THR A 263 -25.24 7.91 -24.64
CA THR A 263 -24.91 6.67 -25.35
C THR A 263 -23.90 5.92 -24.49
N ARG A 264 -24.18 4.63 -24.24
CA ARG A 264 -23.32 3.70 -23.50
C ARG A 264 -21.90 3.77 -24.07
N THR A 265 -20.96 4.27 -23.28
CA THR A 265 -19.53 4.19 -23.57
C THR A 265 -18.89 3.45 -22.40
N ALA A 266 -18.12 2.42 -22.72
CA ALA A 266 -17.38 1.61 -21.76
C ALA A 266 -16.46 2.48 -20.90
N ILE A 267 -16.38 2.16 -19.61
CA ILE A 267 -15.42 2.76 -18.67
C ILE A 267 -14.01 2.42 -19.19
N SER A 268 -13.21 3.46 -19.44
CA SER A 268 -11.86 3.32 -19.98
C SER A 268 -10.83 3.28 -18.84
N PRO A 269 -9.90 2.31 -18.82
CA PRO A 269 -8.93 2.14 -17.75
C PRO A 269 -7.66 2.96 -18.05
N PHE A 270 -7.60 4.19 -17.55
CA PHE A 270 -6.38 5.01 -17.64
C PHE A 270 -5.90 5.38 -16.24
N ILE A 271 -4.58 5.27 -16.02
CA ILE A 271 -3.93 5.92 -14.88
C ILE A 271 -3.67 7.36 -15.32
N THR A 272 -4.49 8.28 -14.80
CA THR A 272 -4.25 9.72 -14.88
C THR A 272 -3.45 10.13 -13.66
N LEU A 273 -2.19 10.51 -13.86
CA LEU A 273 -1.44 11.19 -12.81
C LEU A 273 -1.78 12.68 -12.89
N PHE A 274 -2.19 13.25 -11.77
CA PHE A 274 -2.25 14.70 -11.62
C PHE A 274 -0.88 15.18 -11.14
N ILE A 275 -0.35 16.24 -11.76
CA ILE A 275 0.83 16.99 -11.30
C ILE A 275 0.35 18.36 -10.83
#